data_AF-A0AAV0CDG9-F1
#
_entry.id   AF-A0AAV0CDG9-F1
#
_cell.length_a   1.000
_cell.length_b   1.000
_cell.length_c   1.000
_cell.angle_alpha   90.00
_cell.angle_beta   90.00
_cell.angle_gamma   90.00
#
_symmetry.space_group_name_H-M   'P 1'
#
loop_
_entity.id
_entity.type
_entity.pdbx_description
1 polymer ?
#
loop_
_entity_poly.entity_id
_entity_poly.type
_entity_poly.pdbx_seq_one_letter_code
_entity_poly.pdbx_strand_id
1 'polypeptide(L)'
;MSTEWSSSNANDIQNQRKRPFPTEAAITHCVVVAVDHSSIHYRVCAGCERPLPDPNPDTPSPVCMYCSSSASSNPTPSASKLLFRVLMSIATDTKVIAVIMFDRAARVLFGCSADEFFEFTKTRPSAARSAGKALEGEMLRITLSQPKSGNARNLRVVSVIPLRSGFQPIITTLRELYLVNAVL
;
A
#
# COMPACT_ATOMS: atom_id res chain seq x y z
N MET A 1 26.09 36.19 45.09
CA MET A 1 26.46 34.85 45.59
C MET A 1 25.22 34.20 46.14
N SER A 2 24.99 32.95 45.71
CA SER A 2 24.05 31.94 46.21
C SER A 2 22.55 32.12 45.87
N THR A 3 21.93 31.36 44.94
CA THR A 3 21.37 29.96 45.06
C THR A 3 20.44 29.80 46.28
N GLU A 4 19.20 29.31 46.23
CA GLU A 4 18.60 28.20 45.45
C GLU A 4 17.05 28.20 45.50
N TRP A 5 16.47 27.54 44.50
CA TRP A 5 15.23 26.74 44.45
C TRP A 5 13.85 27.40 44.54
N SER A 6 13.17 27.41 43.38
CA SER A 6 11.72 27.20 43.29
C SER A 6 11.47 26.11 42.26
N SER A 7 10.81 25.04 42.70
CA SER A 7 10.50 23.85 41.93
C SER A 7 9.55 24.17 40.78
N SER A 8 10.06 24.13 39.55
CA SER A 8 9.24 24.15 38.35
C SER A 8 8.59 22.78 38.16
N ASN A 9 7.26 22.73 38.29
CA ASN A 9 6.43 21.57 38.01
C ASN A 9 6.67 21.06 36.58
N ALA A 10 7.28 19.88 36.48
CA ALA A 10 7.36 19.09 35.27
C ALA A 10 5.99 18.46 34.98
N ASN A 11 5.09 19.19 34.32
CA ASN A 11 3.85 18.60 33.78
C ASN A 11 3.35 19.27 32.48
N ASP A 12 4.19 20.04 31.80
CA ASP A 12 3.79 20.81 30.61
C ASP A 12 4.19 20.18 29.26
N ILE A 13 4.21 18.85 29.18
CA ILE A 13 4.42 18.13 27.91
C ILE A 13 3.45 16.95 27.79
N GLN A 14 2.15 17.20 27.75
CA GLN A 14 1.23 16.16 27.28
C GLN A 14 -0.15 16.62 26.78
N ASN A 15 -0.28 17.84 26.27
CA ASN A 15 -1.56 18.29 25.69
C ASN A 15 -1.45 18.88 24.29
N GLN A 16 -0.75 18.18 23.39
CA GLN A 16 -1.04 18.31 21.96
C GLN A 16 -2.34 17.55 21.66
N ARG A 17 -3.43 18.31 21.74
CA ARG A 17 -4.80 17.98 21.31
C ARG A 17 -4.78 17.06 20.08
N LYS A 18 -5.03 15.76 20.30
CA LYS A 18 -5.55 14.86 19.26
C LYS A 18 -6.90 15.43 18.83
N ARG A 19 -6.92 16.23 17.76
CA ARG A 19 -8.19 16.51 17.09
C ARG A 19 -8.76 15.16 16.66
N PRO A 20 -10.01 14.83 16.99
CA PRO A 20 -10.68 13.69 16.40
C PRO A 20 -10.69 13.94 14.88
N PHE A 21 -9.94 13.14 14.13
CA PHE A 21 -10.09 13.15 12.68
C PHE A 21 -11.51 12.67 12.39
N PRO A 22 -12.27 13.35 11.51
CA PRO A 22 -13.65 12.98 11.22
C PRO A 22 -13.72 11.50 10.84
N THR A 23 -14.77 10.83 11.32
CA THR A 23 -15.12 9.43 11.07
C THR A 23 -15.51 9.15 9.61
N GLU A 24 -15.25 10.11 8.72
CA GLU A 24 -15.77 10.21 7.37
C GLU A 24 -14.63 10.20 6.35
N ALA A 25 -14.95 9.68 5.16
CA ALA A 25 -13.99 9.62 4.07
C ALA A 25 -13.64 11.04 3.59
N ALA A 26 -12.35 11.41 3.60
CA ALA A 26 -11.90 12.75 3.25
C ALA A 26 -11.25 12.77 1.86
N ILE A 27 -11.73 13.65 0.98
CA ILE A 27 -11.05 13.93 -0.30
C ILE A 27 -9.81 14.78 -0.01
N THR A 28 -8.68 14.43 -0.59
CA THR A 28 -7.40 15.09 -0.35
C THR A 28 -6.60 15.17 -1.64
N HIS A 29 -6.02 16.34 -1.91
CA HIS A 29 -5.03 16.51 -2.97
C HIS A 29 -3.65 16.33 -2.34
N CYS A 30 -2.78 15.54 -2.98
CA CYS A 30 -1.47 15.23 -2.45
C CYS A 30 -0.45 14.96 -3.54
N VAL A 31 0.82 15.01 -3.15
CA VAL A 31 1.96 14.54 -3.95
C VAL A 31 2.50 13.27 -3.33
N VAL A 32 2.79 12.25 -4.14
CA VAL A 32 3.48 11.05 -3.66
C VAL A 32 4.94 11.40 -3.37
N VAL A 33 5.40 11.13 -2.15
CA VAL A 33 6.77 11.42 -1.71
C VAL A 33 7.67 10.20 -1.86
N ALA A 34 7.15 9.02 -1.50
CA ALA A 34 7.89 7.77 -1.55
C ALA A 34 6.93 6.59 -1.53
N VAL A 35 7.33 5.47 -2.14
CA VAL A 35 6.62 4.19 -2.12
C VAL A 35 7.51 3.12 -1.50
N ASP A 36 6.96 2.39 -0.52
CA ASP A 36 7.60 1.20 0.00
C ASP A 36 7.47 0.07 -1.01
N HIS A 37 8.61 -0.38 -1.55
CA HIS A 37 8.69 -1.41 -2.56
C HIS A 37 9.01 -2.80 -2.00
N SER A 38 9.19 -2.94 -0.68
CA SER A 38 9.54 -4.22 -0.05
C SER A 38 8.37 -5.21 0.02
N SER A 39 7.13 -4.70 0.11
CA SER A 39 5.92 -5.52 0.28
C SER A 39 4.72 -4.89 -0.45
N ILE A 40 4.81 -4.80 -1.79
CA ILE A 40 3.79 -4.18 -2.65
C ILE A 40 2.52 -5.05 -2.81
N HIS A 41 2.64 -6.35 -2.58
CA HIS A 41 1.59 -7.33 -2.79
C HIS A 41 1.49 -8.27 -1.59
N TYR A 42 0.33 -8.88 -1.42
CA TYR A 42 0.09 -9.93 -0.44
C TYR A 42 -0.78 -11.02 -1.06
N ARG A 43 -0.67 -12.22 -0.53
CA ARG A 43 -1.38 -13.39 -1.05
C ARG A 43 -2.75 -13.55 -0.40
N VAL A 44 -3.74 -13.89 -1.21
CA VAL A 44 -5.09 -14.22 -0.75
C VAL A 44 -5.62 -15.47 -1.41
N CYS A 45 -6.64 -16.08 -0.80
CA CYS A 45 -7.44 -17.12 -1.42
C CYS A 45 -8.21 -16.53 -2.61
N ALA A 46 -8.15 -17.15 -3.79
CA ALA A 46 -8.88 -16.67 -4.95
C ALA A 46 -10.41 -16.79 -4.78
N GLY A 47 -10.88 -17.75 -3.97
CA GLY A 47 -12.31 -17.97 -3.73
C GLY A 47 -12.93 -17.01 -2.72
N CYS A 48 -12.29 -16.79 -1.57
CA CYS A 48 -12.87 -16.01 -0.47
C CYS A 48 -12.10 -14.73 -0.11
N GLU A 49 -11.02 -14.41 -0.84
CA GLU A 49 -10.17 -13.22 -0.67
C GLU A 49 -9.59 -13.03 0.74
N ARG A 50 -9.58 -14.08 1.56
CA ARG A 50 -8.94 -14.04 2.87
C ARG A 50 -7.42 -14.09 2.69
N PRO A 51 -6.65 -13.31 3.48
CA PRO A 51 -5.19 -13.38 3.47
C PRO A 51 -4.71 -14.81 3.71
N LEU A 52 -3.69 -15.21 2.94
CA LEU A 52 -2.95 -16.46 3.12
C LEU A 52 -1.56 -16.12 3.67
N PRO A 53 -0.92 -17.02 4.43
CA PRO A 53 0.46 -16.83 4.84
C PRO A 53 1.38 -16.77 3.62
N ASP A 54 2.56 -16.18 3.80
CA ASP A 54 3.57 -16.18 2.75
C ASP A 54 4.13 -17.60 2.52
N PRO A 55 4.48 -17.96 1.27
CA PRO A 55 5.14 -19.22 0.99
C PRO A 55 6.44 -19.34 1.80
N ASN A 56 6.62 -20.48 2.45
CA ASN A 56 7.88 -20.84 3.09
C ASN A 56 8.35 -22.20 2.55
N PRO A 57 9.60 -22.64 2.83
CA PRO A 57 10.12 -23.90 2.31
C PRO A 57 9.27 -25.12 2.65
N ASP A 58 8.59 -25.11 3.80
CA ASP A 58 7.77 -26.22 4.29
C ASP A 58 6.35 -26.20 3.70
N THR A 59 5.85 -25.03 3.29
CA THR A 59 4.52 -24.79 2.74
C THR A 59 4.61 -23.81 1.56
N PRO A 60 5.09 -24.27 0.39
CA PRO A 60 5.24 -23.42 -0.79
C PRO A 60 3.90 -22.94 -1.39
N SER A 61 2.82 -23.68 -1.12
CA SER A 61 1.47 -23.40 -1.61
C SER A 61 0.47 -23.40 -0.44
N PRO A 62 0.32 -22.28 0.28
CA PRO A 62 -0.53 -22.22 1.46
C PRO A 62 -2.01 -22.38 1.08
N VAL A 63 -2.69 -23.33 1.73
CA VAL A 63 -4.10 -23.63 1.48
C VAL A 63 -5.00 -22.75 2.34
N CYS A 64 -6.13 -22.31 1.78
CA CYS A 64 -7.13 -21.58 2.54
C CYS A 64 -7.89 -22.51 3.49
N MET A 65 -7.59 -22.45 4.79
CA MET A 65 -8.27 -23.28 5.80
C MET A 65 -9.78 -23.02 5.89
N TYR A 66 -10.22 -21.81 5.55
CA TYR A 66 -11.64 -21.47 5.55
C TYR A 66 -12.40 -22.17 4.42
N CYS A 67 -11.85 -22.16 3.21
CA CYS A 67 -12.45 -22.84 2.06
C CYS A 67 -12.24 -24.36 2.10
N SER A 68 -11.15 -24.85 2.70
CA SER A 68 -10.94 -26.30 2.86
C SER A 68 -11.92 -26.91 3.84
N SER A 69 -12.30 -26.17 4.89
CA SER A 69 -13.24 -26.64 5.92
C SER A 69 -14.70 -26.62 5.47
N SER A 70 -15.04 -25.88 4.41
CA SER A 70 -16.40 -25.80 3.86
C SER A 70 -16.66 -26.76 2.69
N ALA A 71 -15.61 -27.37 2.12
CA ALA A 71 -15.74 -28.32 1.01
C ALA A 71 -15.98 -29.74 1.55
N SER A 72 -17.24 -30.09 1.80
CA SER A 72 -17.64 -31.39 2.36
C SER A 72 -17.56 -32.58 1.40
N SER A 73 -17.16 -32.41 0.14
CA SER A 73 -17.17 -33.52 -0.83
C SER A 73 -16.03 -33.57 -1.85
N ASN A 74 -15.15 -32.56 -1.96
CA ASN A 74 -13.90 -32.62 -2.71
C ASN A 74 -13.03 -31.39 -2.38
N PRO A 75 -11.96 -31.51 -1.57
CA PRO A 75 -11.12 -30.38 -1.22
C PRO A 75 -10.17 -30.06 -2.38
N THR A 76 -10.67 -29.44 -3.44
CA THR A 76 -9.75 -28.80 -4.40
C THR A 76 -9.15 -27.59 -3.69
N PRO A 77 -7.81 -27.53 -3.53
CA PRO A 77 -7.18 -26.37 -2.91
C PRO A 77 -7.57 -25.15 -3.73
N SER A 78 -8.25 -24.19 -3.09
CA SER A 78 -8.58 -22.93 -3.74
C SER A 78 -7.28 -22.28 -4.18
N ALA A 79 -7.16 -21.97 -5.47
CA ALA A 79 -6.01 -21.25 -5.99
C ALA A 79 -5.75 -19.98 -5.18
N SER A 80 -4.49 -19.56 -5.10
CA SER A 80 -4.14 -18.26 -4.52
C SER A 80 -3.99 -17.21 -5.62
N LYS A 81 -4.31 -15.97 -5.30
CA LYS A 81 -4.01 -14.80 -6.15
C LYS A 81 -3.30 -13.73 -5.34
N LEU A 82 -2.62 -12.81 -6.01
CA LEU A 82 -2.02 -11.64 -5.39
C LEU A 82 -2.95 -10.44 -5.46
N LEU A 83 -2.92 -9.63 -4.42
CA LEU A 83 -3.57 -8.32 -4.39
C LEU A 83 -2.57 -7.25 -3.99
N PHE A 84 -2.75 -6.03 -4.48
CA PHE A 84 -1.87 -4.93 -4.07
C PHE A 84 -2.12 -4.51 -2.63
N ARG A 85 -1.03 -4.18 -1.95
CA ARG A 85 -0.94 -3.54 -0.64
C ARG A 85 0.22 -2.55 -0.70
N VAL A 86 -0.03 -1.36 -1.23
CA VAL A 86 1.01 -0.36 -1.43
C VAL A 86 1.05 0.57 -0.22
N LEU A 87 2.15 0.55 0.52
CA LEU A 87 2.43 1.55 1.55
C LEU A 87 3.19 2.71 0.91
N MET A 88 2.69 3.92 1.07
CA MET A 88 3.32 5.11 0.49
C MET A 88 3.22 6.32 1.43
N SER A 89 4.19 7.23 1.32
CA SER A 89 4.14 8.53 1.97
C SER A 89 3.61 9.57 0.99
N ILE A 90 2.68 10.39 1.45
CA ILE A 90 2.11 11.49 0.67
C ILE A 90 2.33 12.81 1.38
N ALA A 91 2.62 13.86 0.62
CA ALA A 91 2.62 15.24 1.09
C ALA A 91 1.28 15.89 0.75
N THR A 92 0.66 16.47 1.76
CA THR A 92 -0.47 17.39 1.63
C THR A 92 0.03 18.82 1.77
N ASP A 93 -0.87 19.79 1.67
CA ASP A 93 -0.60 21.20 1.96
C ASP A 93 0.00 21.46 3.35
N THR A 94 -0.31 20.60 4.33
CA THR A 94 -0.03 20.82 5.75
C THR A 94 0.97 19.83 6.35
N LYS A 95 1.13 18.65 5.77
CA LYS A 95 1.94 17.57 6.37
C LYS A 95 2.26 16.43 5.41
N VAL A 96 3.26 15.64 5.79
CA VAL A 96 3.56 14.33 5.19
C VAL A 96 2.98 13.23 6.07
N ILE A 97 2.25 12.28 5.47
CA ILE A 97 1.65 11.14 6.17
C ILE A 97 1.83 9.84 5.38
N ALA A 98 1.96 8.72 6.10
CA ALA A 98 1.99 7.38 5.52
C ALA A 98 0.57 6.81 5.36
N VAL A 99 0.21 6.43 4.15
CA VAL A 99 -1.09 5.88 3.76
C VAL A 99 -0.93 4.53 3.08
N ILE A 100 -1.99 3.72 3.11
CA ILE A 100 -1.99 2.41 2.46
C ILE A 100 -3.06 2.35 1.37
N MET A 101 -2.67 1.85 0.20
CA MET A 101 -3.54 1.65 -0.94
C MET A 101 -3.73 0.16 -1.19
N PHE A 102 -4.98 -0.28 -1.15
CA PHE A 102 -5.32 -1.65 -1.50
C PHE A 102 -5.66 -1.77 -2.98
N ASP A 103 -5.45 -2.97 -3.47
CA ASP A 103 -5.83 -3.53 -4.76
C ASP A 103 -6.64 -2.64 -5.70
N ARG A 104 -7.94 -2.40 -5.46
CA ARG A 104 -8.78 -1.61 -6.38
C ARG A 104 -8.23 -0.21 -6.67
N ALA A 105 -7.74 0.51 -5.64
CA ALA A 105 -7.15 1.83 -5.84
C ALA A 105 -5.77 1.71 -6.49
N ALA A 106 -4.96 0.73 -6.09
CA ALA A 106 -3.62 0.53 -6.64
C ALA A 106 -3.64 0.22 -8.14
N ARG A 107 -4.59 -0.60 -8.60
CA ARG A 107 -4.73 -0.92 -10.03
C ARG A 107 -4.92 0.31 -10.92
N VAL A 108 -5.49 1.40 -10.40
CA VAL A 108 -5.63 2.67 -11.16
C VAL A 108 -4.27 3.24 -11.51
N LEU A 109 -3.32 3.22 -10.57
CA LEU A 109 -1.97 3.72 -10.79
C LEU A 109 -1.11 2.70 -11.57
N PHE A 110 -1.22 1.42 -11.21
CA PHE A 110 -0.37 0.39 -11.78
C PHE A 110 -0.79 -0.02 -13.20
N GLY A 111 -2.07 0.10 -13.54
CA GLY A 111 -2.62 -0.29 -14.86
C GLY A 111 -2.69 -1.80 -15.12
N CYS A 112 -2.43 -2.61 -14.10
CA CYS A 112 -2.38 -4.06 -14.19
C CYS A 112 -2.90 -4.71 -12.91
N SER A 113 -3.01 -6.04 -12.89
CA SER A 113 -3.24 -6.80 -11.67
C SER A 113 -1.95 -6.97 -10.85
N ALA A 114 -2.08 -7.30 -9.56
CA ALA A 114 -0.91 -7.58 -8.73
C ALA A 114 -0.18 -8.87 -9.17
N ASP A 115 -0.89 -9.88 -9.68
CA ASP A 115 -0.29 -11.07 -10.27
C ASP A 115 0.53 -10.72 -11.52
N GLU A 116 -0.02 -9.91 -12.42
CA GLU A 116 0.69 -9.44 -13.61
C GLU A 116 1.93 -8.61 -13.26
N PHE A 117 1.81 -7.71 -12.29
CA PHE A 117 2.94 -6.92 -11.81
C PHE A 117 4.01 -7.80 -11.16
N PHE A 118 3.61 -8.76 -10.33
CA PHE A 118 4.52 -9.70 -9.69
C PHE A 118 5.33 -10.51 -10.72
N GLU A 119 4.65 -11.11 -11.70
CA GLU A 119 5.31 -11.84 -12.79
C GLU A 119 6.26 -10.92 -13.60
N PHE A 120 5.86 -9.67 -13.84
CA PHE A 120 6.75 -8.69 -14.49
C PHE A 120 8.03 -8.44 -13.68
N THR A 121 7.92 -8.33 -12.34
CA THR A 121 9.06 -8.06 -11.46
C THR A 121 9.97 -9.28 -11.22
N LYS A 122 9.46 -10.50 -11.38
CA LYS A 122 10.20 -11.75 -11.14
C LYS A 122 11.48 -11.86 -11.95
N THR A 123 11.47 -11.37 -13.18
CA THR A 123 12.63 -11.37 -14.08
C THR A 123 13.38 -10.04 -14.09
N ARG A 124 12.95 -9.04 -13.29
CA ARG A 124 13.46 -7.67 -13.30
C ARG A 124 13.67 -7.16 -11.87
N PRO A 125 14.83 -7.43 -11.25
CA PRO A 125 15.09 -7.16 -9.83
C PRO A 125 14.87 -5.71 -9.37
N SER A 126 14.95 -4.73 -10.29
CA SER A 126 14.73 -3.31 -10.00
C SER A 126 13.32 -2.80 -10.33
N ALA A 127 12.46 -3.60 -10.96
CA ALA A 127 11.17 -3.11 -11.47
C ALA A 127 10.24 -2.59 -10.37
N ALA A 128 10.22 -3.23 -9.19
CA ALA A 128 9.44 -2.74 -8.05
C ALA A 128 9.94 -1.38 -7.54
N ARG A 129 11.26 -1.14 -7.55
CA ARG A 129 11.85 0.15 -7.18
C ARG A 129 11.56 1.20 -8.24
N SER A 130 11.68 0.85 -9.52
CA SER A 130 11.36 1.73 -10.65
C SER A 130 9.88 2.14 -10.65
N ALA A 131 8.98 1.23 -10.26
CA ALA A 131 7.56 1.53 -10.05
C ALA A 131 7.36 2.62 -8.98
N GLY A 132 8.06 2.48 -7.85
CA GLY A 132 8.03 3.49 -6.80
C GLY A 132 8.54 4.85 -7.30
N LYS A 133 9.67 4.86 -8.02
CA LYS A 133 10.25 6.07 -8.61
C LYS A 133 9.35 6.75 -9.64
N ALA A 134 8.64 5.97 -10.45
CA ALA A 134 7.69 6.51 -11.42
C ALA A 134 6.44 7.12 -10.75
N LEU A 135 6.13 6.74 -9.50
CA LEU A 135 5.06 7.34 -8.72
C LEU A 135 5.52 8.55 -7.90
N GLU A 136 6.81 8.64 -7.53
CA GLU A 136 7.34 9.80 -6.81
C GLU A 136 7.10 11.11 -7.59
N GLY A 137 6.55 12.11 -6.91
CA GLY A 137 6.20 13.39 -7.51
C GLY A 137 4.83 13.45 -8.19
N GLU A 138 4.13 12.32 -8.36
CA GLU A 138 2.79 12.33 -8.95
C GLU A 138 1.78 13.05 -8.06
N MET A 139 1.01 13.96 -8.67
CA MET A 139 -0.10 14.64 -8.03
C MET A 139 -1.36 13.79 -8.14
N LEU A 140 -1.96 13.50 -6.99
CA LEU A 140 -3.14 12.66 -6.87
C LEU A 140 -4.26 13.40 -6.16
N ARG A 141 -5.50 13.17 -6.60
CA ARG A 141 -6.69 13.35 -5.77
C ARG A 141 -7.09 12.00 -5.21
N ILE A 142 -7.06 11.85 -3.90
CA ILE A 142 -7.36 10.61 -3.19
C ILE A 142 -8.55 10.79 -2.25
N THR A 143 -9.21 9.69 -1.92
CA THR A 143 -10.15 9.64 -0.79
C THR A 143 -9.55 8.78 0.31
N LEU A 144 -9.34 9.37 1.48
CA LEU A 144 -8.80 8.72 2.67
C LEU A 144 -9.93 8.25 3.58
N SER A 145 -9.77 7.09 4.21
CA SER A 145 -10.67 6.59 5.25
C SER A 145 -9.89 6.07 6.44
N GLN A 146 -10.54 6.09 7.62
CA GLN A 146 -9.97 5.51 8.82
C GLN A 146 -9.77 3.99 8.67
N PRO A 147 -8.75 3.42 9.31
CA PRO A 147 -8.61 1.98 9.41
C PRO A 147 -9.84 1.35 10.08
N LYS A 148 -10.35 0.25 9.50
CA LYS A 148 -11.53 -0.46 10.02
C LYS A 148 -11.27 -1.22 11.33
N SER A 149 -10.01 -1.44 11.69
CA SER A 149 -9.61 -2.18 12.89
C SER A 149 -8.65 -1.34 13.74
N GLY A 150 -8.81 -1.38 15.07
CA GLY A 150 -8.02 -0.56 16.00
C GLY A 150 -6.51 -0.79 15.97
N ASN A 151 -6.05 -1.92 15.40
CA ASN A 151 -4.63 -2.23 15.27
C ASN A 151 -3.99 -1.68 13.98
N ALA A 152 -4.79 -1.30 12.98
CA ALA A 152 -4.26 -0.72 11.75
C ALA A 152 -3.95 0.76 11.97
N ARG A 153 -2.71 1.16 11.68
CA ARG A 153 -2.19 2.51 11.99
C ARG A 153 -2.31 3.49 10.83
N ASN A 154 -2.37 3.00 9.60
CA ASN A 154 -2.37 3.85 8.40
C ASN A 154 -3.78 4.15 7.91
N LEU A 155 -3.99 5.39 7.46
CA LEU A 155 -5.18 5.75 6.68
C LEU A 155 -5.21 4.97 5.38
N ARG A 156 -6.42 4.61 4.94
CA ARG A 156 -6.62 3.82 3.72
C ARG A 156 -7.05 4.71 2.58
N VAL A 157 -6.35 4.58 1.45
CA VAL A 157 -6.79 5.17 0.18
C VAL A 157 -7.90 4.29 -0.41
N VAL A 158 -9.10 4.85 -0.53
CA VAL A 158 -10.30 4.17 -1.05
C VAL A 158 -10.49 4.42 -2.54
N SER A 159 -10.11 5.61 -3.00
CA SER A 159 -10.08 5.98 -4.41
C SER A 159 -8.88 6.88 -4.68
N VAL A 160 -8.42 6.87 -5.93
CA VAL A 160 -7.27 7.65 -6.40
C VAL A 160 -7.52 8.07 -7.84
N ILE A 161 -7.14 9.31 -8.15
CA ILE A 161 -7.22 9.90 -9.48
C ILE A 161 -5.90 10.65 -9.71
N PRO A 162 -5.06 10.21 -10.66
CA PRO A 162 -3.92 11.00 -11.13
C PRO A 162 -4.39 12.32 -11.72
N LEU A 163 -3.71 13.42 -11.38
CA LEU A 163 -4.09 14.75 -11.84
C LEU A 163 -3.29 15.23 -13.05
N ARG A 164 -2.18 14.56 -13.36
CA ARG A 164 -1.41 14.83 -14.57
C ARG A 164 -2.18 14.33 -15.79
N SER A 165 -2.44 15.20 -16.76
CA SER A 165 -3.20 14.90 -17.99
C SER A 165 -2.59 13.81 -18.87
N GLY A 166 -1.27 13.60 -18.79
CA GLY A 166 -0.54 12.55 -19.49
C GLY A 166 -0.09 11.40 -18.58
N PHE A 167 -0.75 11.17 -17.45
CA PHE A 167 -0.41 10.04 -16.58
C PHE A 167 -0.48 8.72 -17.36
N GLN A 168 0.64 8.00 -17.40
CA GLN A 168 0.70 6.64 -17.92
C GLN A 168 0.68 5.65 -16.76
N PRO A 169 -0.09 4.56 -16.86
CA PRO A 169 -0.05 3.53 -15.84
C PRO A 169 1.36 2.96 -15.71
N ILE A 170 1.75 2.63 -14.48
CA ILE A 170 3.13 2.23 -14.18
C ILE A 170 3.60 1.04 -15.01
N ILE A 171 2.75 0.05 -15.28
CA ILE A 171 3.13 -1.09 -16.11
C ILE A 171 3.54 -0.69 -17.53
N THR A 172 2.93 0.36 -18.09
CA THR A 172 3.27 0.89 -19.42
C THR A 172 4.67 1.51 -19.39
N THR A 173 4.92 2.41 -18.43
CA THR A 173 6.23 3.05 -18.25
C THR A 173 7.35 2.03 -18.01
N LEU A 174 7.07 1.00 -17.21
CA LEU A 174 8.05 -0.08 -16.97
C LEU A 174 8.29 -0.92 -18.22
N ARG A 175 7.25 -1.27 -18.99
CA ARG A 175 7.43 -2.00 -20.24
C ARG A 175 8.30 -1.23 -21.20
N GLU A 176 8.09 0.07 -21.36
CA GLU A 176 8.95 0.93 -22.18
C GLU A 176 10.39 0.91 -21.66
N LEU A 177 10.59 1.13 -20.36
CA LEU A 177 11.92 1.15 -19.74
C LEU A 177 12.69 -0.18 -19.91
N TYR A 178 12.02 -1.33 -19.80
CA TYR A 178 12.69 -2.64 -19.80
C TYR A 178 12.64 -3.37 -21.16
N LEU A 179 11.79 -2.98 -22.10
CA LEU A 179 11.79 -3.53 -23.46
C LEU A 179 12.71 -2.75 -24.40
N VAL A 180 12.87 -1.43 -24.21
CA VAL A 180 13.85 -0.64 -24.97
C VAL A 180 15.28 -1.06 -24.63
N ASN A 181 15.53 -1.50 -23.40
CA ASN A 181 16.84 -1.95 -22.93
C ASN A 181 17.14 -3.44 -23.20
N ALA A 182 16.25 -4.17 -23.89
CA ALA A 182 16.47 -5.58 -24.24
C ALA A 182 17.03 -5.76 -25.67
N VAL A 183 17.25 -4.66 -26.40
CA VAL A 183 17.68 -4.63 -27.82
C VAL A 183 19.11 -4.05 -27.98
N LEU A 184 19.85 -3.90 -26.89
CA LEU A 184 21.27 -3.51 -26.86
C LEU A 184 22.10 -4.58 -26.15
#